data_AF-A0A2D6NBR4-F1
#
_entry.id   AF-A0A2D6NBR4-F1
#
_cell.length_a   1.000
_cell.length_b   1.000
_cell.length_c   1.000
_cell.angle_alpha   90.00
_cell.angle_beta   90.00
_cell.angle_gamma   90.00
#
_symmetry.space_group_name_H-M   'P 1'
#
loop_
_entity.id
_entity.type
_entity.pdbx_description
1 polymer ?
#
loop_
_entity_poly.entity_id
_entity_poly.type
_entity_poly.pdbx_seq_one_letter_code
_entity_poly.pdbx_strand_id
1 'polypeptide(L)'
;MKYGYKHKTGIFGTDAERYNAQLFLMYKNPNGTRRPDLVSINGRFKPKLSLEVKSGRSYKGVMANYQLHYAVTTDQDYIDLFDKNPPEISCLLPGFDSDPLSKSNVAYYYNVINRNDELMAKDLNKPFSTIKLRWGSQFLVPHEFGFYNFAINRARRLGESVEESIEYLKEMIREDVIEGGSNYEKRKDDCQSWQDLHGRDILPIFLGGRKSGRRDLGSDILADFPNTKKILTRDGKERIKLIHEYYPELEDLRRILIPAPNNTRIYALVKREDYNLINTQFRAVVQERTPIIEELTREREKAESLLDKIKIGSYGLYESGDIPKETTIDFNLSREETWKLKRLCLWLTEEESKLSEDMPLPVKPDDLVPI
;
A
#
# COMPACT_ATOMS: atom_id res chain seq x y z
N MET A 1 -18.96 0.11 22.80
CA MET A 1 -18.08 0.93 21.94
C MET A 1 -16.69 0.26 21.92
N LYS A 2 -16.28 -0.36 20.80
CA LYS A 2 -15.05 -1.18 20.71
C LYS A 2 -13.83 -0.32 20.38
N TYR A 3 -13.26 0.35 21.38
CA TYR A 3 -12.05 1.20 21.25
C TYR A 3 -10.73 0.44 20.98
N GLY A 4 -10.74 -0.90 20.92
CA GLY A 4 -9.52 -1.71 20.83
C GLY A 4 -9.11 -2.26 19.46
N TYR A 5 -9.80 -1.90 18.36
CA TYR A 5 -9.51 -2.44 17.03
C TYR A 5 -8.57 -1.56 16.18
N LYS A 6 -8.54 -0.24 16.38
CA LYS A 6 -7.78 0.70 15.52
C LYS A 6 -6.25 0.53 15.60
N HIS A 7 -5.69 0.15 16.75
CA HIS A 7 -4.24 -0.01 16.92
C HIS A 7 -3.69 -1.40 16.58
N LYS A 8 -4.57 -2.40 16.43
CA LYS A 8 -4.19 -3.81 16.21
C LYS A 8 -3.93 -4.16 14.74
N THR A 9 -4.33 -3.29 13.80
CA THR A 9 -4.18 -3.52 12.36
C THR A 9 -2.91 -2.92 11.76
N GLY A 10 -2.26 -1.96 12.45
CA GLY A 10 -1.07 -1.28 11.96
C GLY A 10 0.09 -2.24 11.67
N ILE A 11 0.22 -3.32 12.44
CA ILE A 11 1.26 -4.34 12.27
C ILE A 11 1.22 -4.98 10.86
N PHE A 12 0.01 -5.24 10.33
CA PHE A 12 -0.14 -5.81 8.99
C PHE A 12 0.23 -4.80 7.89
N GLY A 13 -0.09 -3.53 8.09
CA GLY A 13 0.30 -2.45 7.17
C GLY A 13 1.82 -2.30 7.12
N THR A 14 2.44 -2.12 8.30
CA THR A 14 3.88 -1.92 8.43
C THR A 14 4.71 -3.07 7.86
N ASP A 15 4.36 -4.33 8.11
CA ASP A 15 5.11 -5.46 7.52
C ASP A 15 4.89 -5.56 6.01
N ALA A 16 3.71 -5.21 5.49
CA ALA A 16 3.45 -5.14 4.05
C ALA A 16 4.25 -4.03 3.37
N GLU A 17 4.35 -2.86 3.98
CA GLU A 17 5.20 -1.76 3.50
C GLU A 17 6.65 -2.21 3.43
N ARG A 18 7.18 -2.86 4.48
CA ARG A 18 8.56 -3.38 4.51
C ARG A 18 8.79 -4.44 3.45
N TYR A 19 7.87 -5.39 3.30
CA TYR A 19 7.93 -6.40 2.25
C TYR A 19 8.01 -5.76 0.85
N ASN A 20 7.12 -4.81 0.55
CA ASN A 20 7.09 -4.14 -0.74
C ASN A 20 8.29 -3.21 -0.97
N ALA A 21 8.76 -2.53 0.07
CA ALA A 21 9.98 -1.72 0.01
C ALA A 21 11.17 -2.57 -0.44
N GLN A 22 11.31 -3.77 0.11
CA GLN A 22 12.41 -4.68 -0.21
C GLN A 22 12.24 -5.39 -1.56
N LEU A 23 11.00 -5.72 -1.94
CA LEU A 23 10.71 -6.33 -3.24
C LEU A 23 10.89 -5.34 -4.39
N PHE A 24 10.57 -4.06 -4.18
CA PHE A 24 10.57 -3.02 -5.23
C PHE A 24 11.77 -2.06 -5.16
N LEU A 25 12.66 -2.24 -4.18
CA LEU A 25 13.80 -1.34 -3.89
C LEU A 25 13.34 0.12 -3.72
N MET A 26 12.31 0.29 -2.90
CA MET A 26 11.71 1.59 -2.54
C MET A 26 11.96 1.89 -1.07
N TYR A 27 11.85 3.15 -0.68
CA TYR A 27 11.97 3.56 0.72
C TYR A 27 10.64 4.06 1.26
N LYS A 28 10.46 3.91 2.57
CA LYS A 28 9.30 4.48 3.26
C LYS A 28 9.37 6.00 3.20
N ASN A 29 8.27 6.62 2.81
CA ASN A 29 8.19 8.07 2.75
C ASN A 29 8.30 8.64 4.17
N PRO A 30 9.25 9.55 4.45
CA PRO A 30 9.39 10.14 5.79
C PRO A 30 8.13 10.92 6.20
N ASN A 31 7.39 11.46 5.23
CA ASN A 31 6.14 12.20 5.45
C ASN A 31 4.90 11.34 5.14
N GLY A 32 4.87 10.11 5.64
CA GLY A 32 3.83 9.10 5.34
C GLY A 32 2.39 9.45 5.80
N THR A 33 2.16 10.57 6.48
CA THR A 33 0.80 11.05 6.78
C THR A 33 0.19 11.84 5.61
N ARG A 34 1.03 12.42 4.76
CA ARG A 34 0.65 13.35 3.68
C ARG A 34 1.13 12.90 2.30
N ARG A 35 1.73 11.72 2.21
CA ARG A 35 2.27 11.15 0.98
C ARG A 35 2.06 9.63 0.97
N PRO A 36 2.15 9.00 -0.20
CA PRO A 36 2.07 7.56 -0.29
C PRO A 36 3.16 6.87 0.54
N ASP A 37 2.84 5.69 1.04
CA ASP A 37 3.69 4.91 1.94
C ASP A 37 5.13 4.74 1.44
N LEU A 38 5.31 4.44 0.15
CA LEU A 38 6.61 4.16 -0.45
C LEU A 38 6.91 5.09 -1.64
N VAL A 39 8.17 5.44 -1.80
CA VAL A 39 8.66 6.20 -2.96
C VAL A 39 10.02 5.67 -3.42
N SER A 40 10.29 5.77 -4.72
CA SER A 40 11.54 5.29 -5.31
C SER A 40 12.69 6.27 -5.16
N ILE A 41 13.91 5.76 -4.98
CA ILE A 41 15.13 6.57 -4.96
C ILE A 41 15.32 7.29 -6.30
N ASN A 42 15.86 8.51 -6.26
CA ASN A 42 16.18 9.28 -7.46
C ASN A 42 16.97 8.43 -8.48
N GLY A 43 16.49 8.41 -9.73
CA GLY A 43 17.15 7.69 -10.83
C GLY A 43 16.89 6.18 -10.87
N ARG A 44 16.27 5.57 -9.84
CA ARG A 44 15.89 4.14 -9.89
C ARG A 44 14.79 3.89 -10.91
N PHE A 45 13.80 4.77 -10.94
CA PHE A 45 12.69 4.73 -11.87
C PHE A 45 12.55 6.09 -12.58
N LYS A 46 12.17 6.04 -13.86
CA LYS A 46 11.82 7.22 -14.66
C LYS A 46 10.47 6.99 -15.38
N PRO A 47 9.41 7.78 -15.07
CA PRO A 47 9.31 8.75 -13.97
C PRO A 47 9.50 8.09 -12.58
N LYS A 48 9.62 8.90 -11.51
CA LYS A 48 9.70 8.34 -10.15
C LYS A 48 8.43 7.54 -9.86
N LEU A 49 8.53 6.45 -9.11
CA LEU A 49 7.38 5.65 -8.71
C LEU A 49 7.05 5.94 -7.25
N SER A 50 5.77 6.12 -6.95
CA SER A 50 5.23 6.27 -5.60
C SER A 50 4.06 5.32 -5.41
N LEU A 51 4.06 4.58 -4.30
CA LEU A 51 3.10 3.52 -4.02
C LEU A 51 2.41 3.76 -2.67
N GLU A 52 1.09 3.72 -2.69
CA GLU A 52 0.29 3.54 -1.48
C GLU A 52 0.01 2.05 -1.28
N VAL A 53 0.45 1.48 -0.16
CA VAL A 53 0.42 0.04 0.08
C VAL A 53 -0.77 -0.32 0.96
N LYS A 54 -1.68 -1.11 0.41
CA LYS A 54 -2.83 -1.64 1.15
C LYS A 54 -2.71 -3.14 1.32
N SER A 55 -2.93 -3.63 2.53
CA SER A 55 -2.83 -5.05 2.84
C SER A 55 -4.06 -5.59 3.56
N GLY A 56 -4.42 -6.84 3.26
CA GLY A 56 -5.52 -7.52 3.94
C GLY A 56 -5.84 -8.88 3.37
N ARG A 57 -6.71 -9.62 4.08
CA ARG A 57 -7.21 -10.93 3.63
C ARG A 57 -8.25 -10.73 2.52
N SER A 58 -8.42 -11.74 1.69
CA SER A 58 -9.38 -11.72 0.56
C SER A 58 -9.16 -10.56 -0.41
N TYR A 59 -7.90 -10.14 -0.60
CA TYR A 59 -7.53 -9.08 -1.54
C TYR A 59 -8.23 -7.75 -1.23
N LYS A 60 -8.43 -7.42 0.05
CA LYS A 60 -9.08 -6.18 0.49
C LYS A 60 -8.03 -5.27 1.13
N GLY A 61 -7.92 -4.06 0.59
CA GLY A 61 -7.22 -2.93 1.19
C GLY A 61 -8.21 -1.91 1.76
N VAL A 62 -7.81 -1.18 2.80
CA VAL A 62 -8.61 -0.07 3.34
C VAL A 62 -7.95 1.24 2.94
N MET A 63 -8.71 2.11 2.27
CA MET A 63 -8.32 3.46 1.89
C MET A 63 -9.08 4.50 2.70
N ALA A 64 -8.43 5.61 2.97
CA ALA A 64 -9.07 6.80 3.52
C ALA A 64 -9.15 7.91 2.47
N ASN A 65 -10.19 8.74 2.51
CA ASN A 65 -10.43 9.81 1.54
C ASN A 65 -9.28 10.82 1.43
N TYR A 66 -8.59 11.14 2.54
CA TYR A 66 -7.43 12.03 2.51
C TYR A 66 -6.27 11.47 1.66
N GLN A 67 -6.24 10.16 1.38
CA GLN A 67 -5.20 9.57 0.55
C GLN A 67 -5.46 9.80 -0.95
N LEU A 68 -6.61 10.37 -1.28
CA LEU A 68 -6.96 10.74 -2.65
C LEU A 68 -6.22 12.00 -3.13
N HIS A 69 -5.68 12.83 -2.24
CA HIS A 69 -4.89 13.99 -2.68
C HIS A 69 -3.43 13.65 -3.01
N TYR A 70 -2.95 12.44 -2.68
CA TYR A 70 -1.53 12.10 -2.78
C TYR A 70 -0.94 12.17 -4.19
N ALA A 71 -1.78 12.07 -5.23
CA ALA A 71 -1.35 12.17 -6.62
C ALA A 71 -1.30 13.62 -7.14
N VAL A 72 -1.81 14.60 -6.40
CA VAL A 72 -1.76 16.01 -6.80
C VAL A 72 -0.42 16.59 -6.39
N THR A 73 0.57 16.53 -7.28
CA THR A 73 1.97 16.85 -6.95
C THR A 73 2.65 17.80 -7.91
N THR A 74 2.02 18.11 -9.04
CA THR A 74 2.44 19.10 -10.02
C THR A 74 1.31 20.11 -10.27
N ASP A 75 1.62 21.30 -10.80
CA ASP A 75 0.60 22.25 -11.27
C ASP A 75 -0.30 21.61 -12.33
N GLN A 76 0.27 20.74 -13.17
CA GLN A 76 -0.47 20.02 -14.19
C GLN A 76 -1.47 19.04 -13.57
N ASP A 77 -1.10 18.30 -12.53
CA ASP A 77 -2.03 17.39 -11.82
C ASP A 77 -3.23 18.17 -11.26
N TYR A 78 -2.99 19.38 -10.74
CA TYR A 78 -4.04 20.26 -10.24
C TYR A 78 -4.96 20.73 -11.37
N ILE A 79 -4.39 21.19 -12.47
CA ILE A 79 -5.15 21.64 -13.65
C ILE A 79 -5.97 20.50 -14.23
N ASP A 80 -5.39 19.32 -14.38
CA ASP A 80 -6.06 18.13 -14.93
C ASP A 80 -7.23 17.68 -14.05
N LEU A 81 -7.12 17.83 -12.72
CA LEU A 81 -8.17 17.41 -11.78
C LEU A 81 -9.30 18.45 -11.64
N PHE A 82 -8.96 19.74 -11.64
CA PHE A 82 -9.86 20.84 -11.26
C PHE A 82 -10.24 21.79 -12.40
N ASP A 83 -9.67 21.62 -13.59
CA ASP A 83 -9.82 22.50 -14.76
C ASP A 83 -9.52 23.98 -14.46
N LYS A 84 -8.61 24.23 -13.50
CA LYS A 84 -8.25 25.56 -12.98
C LYS A 84 -6.78 25.63 -12.61
N ASN A 85 -6.18 26.82 -12.69
CA ASN A 85 -4.82 27.03 -12.20
C ASN A 85 -4.78 26.90 -10.66
N PRO A 86 -3.70 26.32 -10.10
CA PRO A 86 -3.49 26.35 -8.66
C PRO A 86 -3.37 27.80 -8.16
N PRO A 87 -3.87 28.11 -6.96
CA PRO A 87 -3.73 29.46 -6.41
C PRO A 87 -2.25 29.80 -6.18
N GLU A 88 -1.87 31.07 -6.36
CA GLU A 88 -0.52 31.59 -6.07
C GLU A 88 -0.24 31.61 -4.55
N ILE A 89 -0.14 30.44 -3.93
CA ILE A 89 0.14 30.30 -2.50
C ILE A 89 1.50 29.63 -2.36
N SER A 90 2.47 30.35 -1.78
CA SER A 90 3.86 29.89 -1.61
C SER A 90 4.03 28.73 -0.61
N CYS A 91 2.95 28.12 -0.17
CA CYS A 91 2.90 27.20 0.96
C CYS A 91 1.90 26.06 0.72
N LEU A 92 1.81 25.50 -0.50
CA LEU A 92 0.71 24.57 -0.81
C LEU A 92 0.67 23.36 0.12
N LEU A 93 1.75 22.90 0.76
CA LEU A 93 1.63 21.82 1.74
C LEU A 93 2.65 22.00 2.88
N PRO A 94 2.23 22.21 4.15
CA PRO A 94 3.15 22.16 5.28
C PRO A 94 3.83 20.78 5.31
N GLY A 95 5.18 20.74 5.33
CA GLY A 95 5.94 19.48 5.22
C GLY A 95 6.31 19.05 3.80
N PHE A 96 6.02 19.87 2.77
CA PHE A 96 6.79 19.84 1.54
C PHE A 96 8.03 20.70 1.77
N ASP A 97 9.16 20.08 2.11
CA ASP A 97 10.43 20.78 2.08
C ASP A 97 10.68 21.25 0.63
N SER A 98 10.43 22.55 0.41
CA SER A 98 10.92 23.42 -0.66
C SER A 98 10.33 23.38 -2.09
N ASP A 99 9.29 22.60 -2.41
CA ASP A 99 8.60 22.79 -3.70
C ASP A 99 7.11 22.43 -3.59
N PRO A 100 6.18 23.40 -3.54
CA PRO A 100 4.75 23.15 -3.31
C PRO A 100 4.13 22.16 -4.30
N LEU A 101 4.68 22.09 -5.51
CA LEU A 101 4.36 21.12 -6.55
C LEU A 101 5.67 20.80 -7.29
N SER A 102 6.18 19.56 -7.20
CA SER A 102 7.52 19.24 -7.68
C SER A 102 7.57 19.24 -9.21
N LYS A 103 8.62 19.79 -9.82
CA LYS A 103 8.84 19.69 -11.29
C LYS A 103 9.10 18.26 -11.79
N SER A 104 9.22 17.26 -10.91
CA SER A 104 9.53 15.89 -11.31
C SER A 104 8.25 15.08 -11.50
N ASN A 105 8.04 14.53 -12.70
CA ASN A 105 6.96 13.57 -12.94
C ASN A 105 7.09 12.38 -11.98
N VAL A 106 6.03 12.14 -11.20
CA VAL A 106 5.88 11.00 -10.31
C VAL A 106 4.66 10.19 -10.76
N ALA A 107 4.85 8.89 -10.94
CA ALA A 107 3.80 7.94 -11.23
C ALA A 107 3.22 7.39 -9.91
N TYR A 108 1.92 7.57 -9.70
CA TYR A 108 1.22 7.21 -8.46
C TYR A 108 0.33 5.98 -8.65
N TYR A 109 0.56 4.95 -7.84
CA TYR A 109 -0.22 3.71 -7.87
C TYR A 109 -0.63 3.28 -6.47
N TYR A 110 -1.78 2.61 -6.38
CA TYR A 110 -2.15 1.79 -5.23
C TYR A 110 -1.65 0.36 -5.46
N ASN A 111 -1.04 -0.23 -4.43
CA ASN A 111 -0.69 -1.64 -4.41
C ASN A 111 -1.51 -2.37 -3.34
N VAL A 112 -2.45 -3.22 -3.76
CA VAL A 112 -3.24 -4.07 -2.86
C VAL A 112 -2.62 -5.46 -2.78
N ILE A 113 -1.98 -5.78 -1.66
CA ILE A 113 -1.32 -7.07 -1.42
C ILE A 113 -2.20 -7.99 -0.56
N ASN A 114 -2.38 -9.23 -1.02
CA ASN A 114 -3.13 -10.23 -0.27
C ASN A 114 -2.34 -10.78 0.91
N ARG A 115 -3.06 -11.13 1.97
CA ARG A 115 -2.56 -12.01 3.02
C ARG A 115 -2.98 -13.44 2.73
N ASN A 116 -1.99 -14.31 2.58
CA ASN A 116 -2.18 -15.75 2.38
C ASN A 116 -2.27 -16.51 3.70
N ASP A 117 -1.89 -15.89 4.81
CA ASP A 117 -2.06 -16.45 6.15
C ASP A 117 -3.47 -16.24 6.73
N GLU A 118 -3.77 -17.00 7.79
CA GLU A 118 -5.02 -16.88 8.54
C GLU A 118 -4.89 -16.07 9.84
N LEU A 119 -3.75 -15.42 10.06
CA LEU A 119 -3.42 -14.80 11.34
C LEU A 119 -4.35 -13.64 11.65
N MET A 120 -4.65 -13.47 12.92
CA MET A 120 -5.37 -12.34 13.47
C MET A 120 -4.42 -11.53 14.35
N ALA A 121 -4.80 -10.30 14.71
CA ALA A 121 -3.92 -9.45 15.51
C ALA A 121 -3.53 -10.06 16.86
N LYS A 122 -4.37 -10.94 17.42
CA LYS A 122 -4.07 -11.71 18.63
C LYS A 122 -2.91 -12.70 18.45
N ASP A 123 -2.65 -13.15 17.22
CA ASP A 123 -1.59 -14.10 16.89
C ASP A 123 -0.24 -13.40 16.68
N LEU A 124 -0.27 -12.05 16.60
CA LEU A 124 0.88 -11.16 16.49
C LEU A 124 1.16 -10.41 17.80
N ASN A 125 0.84 -11.04 18.93
CA ASN A 125 0.97 -10.48 20.26
C ASN A 125 2.34 -10.77 20.89
N LYS A 126 3.38 -11.02 20.10
CA LYS A 126 4.76 -11.19 20.58
C LYS A 126 5.71 -10.30 19.80
N PRO A 127 6.81 -9.83 20.40
CA PRO A 127 7.91 -9.24 19.64
C PRO A 127 8.31 -10.15 18.49
N PHE A 128 8.62 -9.53 17.35
CA PHE A 128 9.03 -10.20 16.12
C PHE A 128 7.99 -11.14 15.49
N SER A 129 6.78 -11.24 16.03
CA SER A 129 5.74 -12.13 15.50
C SER A 129 5.32 -11.83 14.06
N THR A 130 5.67 -10.65 13.52
CA THR A 130 5.43 -10.34 12.11
C THR A 130 6.11 -11.31 11.17
N ILE A 131 7.19 -12.01 11.58
CA ILE A 131 7.83 -13.03 10.74
C ILE A 131 6.87 -14.14 10.30
N LYS A 132 5.75 -14.34 11.02
CA LYS A 132 4.69 -15.29 10.69
C LYS A 132 3.80 -14.88 9.52
N LEU A 133 3.82 -13.60 9.13
CA LEU A 133 3.00 -13.10 8.03
C LEU A 133 3.43 -13.71 6.69
N ARG A 134 2.45 -13.99 5.83
CA ARG A 134 2.67 -14.52 4.49
C ARG A 134 1.91 -13.69 3.47
N TRP A 135 2.68 -13.09 2.56
CA TRP A 135 2.17 -12.22 1.52
C TRP A 135 1.87 -13.01 0.25
N GLY A 136 0.76 -12.65 -0.40
CA GLY A 136 0.25 -13.29 -1.61
C GLY A 136 0.34 -12.40 -2.84
N SER A 137 -0.46 -12.76 -3.84
CA SER A 137 -0.58 -11.97 -5.07
C SER A 137 -1.05 -10.54 -4.80
N GLN A 138 -0.63 -9.65 -5.68
CA GLN A 138 -0.79 -8.19 -5.52
C GLN A 138 -1.52 -7.59 -6.71
N PHE A 139 -2.19 -6.46 -6.48
CA PHE A 139 -2.87 -5.69 -7.51
C PHE A 139 -2.34 -4.27 -7.53
N LEU A 140 -1.73 -3.89 -8.66
CA LEU A 140 -1.20 -2.56 -8.87
C LEU A 140 -2.14 -1.80 -9.80
N VAL A 141 -2.65 -0.66 -9.36
CA VAL A 141 -3.60 0.16 -10.14
C VAL A 141 -3.26 1.64 -10.03
N PRO A 142 -3.52 2.44 -11.08
CA PRO A 142 -3.24 3.86 -11.04
C PRO A 142 -4.11 4.55 -9.99
N HIS A 143 -3.68 5.71 -9.53
CA HIS A 143 -4.38 6.48 -8.52
C HIS A 143 -5.86 6.74 -8.85
N GLU A 144 -6.15 7.08 -10.10
CA GLU A 144 -7.48 7.40 -10.61
C GLU A 144 -8.45 6.23 -10.43
N PHE A 145 -7.96 5.00 -10.58
CA PHE A 145 -8.77 3.82 -10.28
C PHE A 145 -9.24 3.83 -8.83
N GLY A 146 -8.34 4.14 -7.89
CA GLY A 146 -8.66 4.29 -6.47
C GLY A 146 -9.67 5.40 -6.23
N PHE A 147 -9.52 6.55 -6.89
CA PHE A 147 -10.47 7.67 -6.82
C PHE A 147 -11.88 7.27 -7.26
N TYR A 148 -12.05 6.73 -8.47
CA TYR A 148 -13.36 6.34 -8.98
C TYR A 148 -13.99 5.19 -8.17
N ASN A 149 -13.17 4.23 -7.72
CA ASN A 149 -13.65 3.18 -6.82
C ASN A 149 -14.18 3.77 -5.50
N PHE A 150 -13.49 4.77 -4.93
CA PHE A 150 -13.92 5.46 -3.73
C PHE A 150 -15.24 6.22 -3.94
N ALA A 151 -15.34 6.98 -5.04
CA ALA A 151 -16.55 7.74 -5.41
C ALA A 151 -17.77 6.82 -5.56
N ILE A 152 -17.63 5.71 -6.30
CA ILE A 152 -18.71 4.73 -6.50
C ILE A 152 -19.15 4.11 -5.18
N ASN A 153 -18.20 3.72 -4.31
CA ASN A 153 -18.53 3.15 -3.02
C ASN A 153 -19.20 4.17 -2.09
N ARG A 154 -18.80 5.43 -2.14
CA ARG A 154 -19.42 6.53 -1.39
C ARG A 154 -20.86 6.74 -1.87
N ALA A 155 -21.07 6.91 -3.17
CA ALA A 155 -22.36 7.14 -3.79
C ALA A 155 -23.37 6.06 -3.39
N ARG A 156 -22.98 4.80 -3.54
CA ARG A 156 -23.82 3.64 -3.18
C ARG A 156 -24.18 3.59 -1.71
N ARG A 157 -23.26 3.98 -0.82
CA ARG A 157 -23.47 3.94 0.63
C ARG A 157 -24.40 5.07 1.08
N LEU A 158 -24.29 6.24 0.46
CA LEU A 158 -25.08 7.42 0.82
C LEU A 158 -26.40 7.53 0.05
N GLY A 159 -26.57 6.77 -1.03
CA GLY A 159 -27.74 6.84 -1.90
C GLY A 159 -27.76 8.08 -2.80
N GLU A 160 -26.58 8.67 -3.05
CA GLU A 160 -26.37 9.80 -3.97
C GLU A 160 -25.88 9.31 -5.34
N SER A 161 -25.86 10.21 -6.33
CA SER A 161 -25.28 9.92 -7.65
C SER A 161 -23.75 9.78 -7.59
N VAL A 162 -23.16 9.09 -8.56
CA VAL A 162 -21.69 8.96 -8.60
C VAL A 162 -21.05 10.31 -8.90
N GLU A 163 -21.70 11.15 -9.70
CA GLU A 163 -21.29 12.51 -10.03
C GLU A 163 -21.25 13.41 -8.79
N GLU A 164 -22.29 13.40 -7.95
CA GLU A 164 -22.29 14.14 -6.67
C GLU A 164 -21.14 13.70 -5.77
N SER A 165 -20.88 12.40 -5.71
CA SER A 165 -19.74 11.84 -4.98
C SER A 165 -18.39 12.29 -5.56
N ILE A 166 -18.24 12.33 -6.89
CA ILE A 166 -17.02 12.79 -7.57
C ILE A 166 -16.77 14.27 -7.25
N GLU A 167 -17.78 15.12 -7.41
CA GLU A 167 -17.66 16.56 -7.14
C GLU A 167 -17.32 16.84 -5.68
N TYR A 168 -17.97 16.13 -4.75
CA TYR A 168 -17.63 16.22 -3.33
C TYR A 168 -16.17 15.84 -3.05
N LEU A 169 -15.69 14.74 -3.63
CA LEU A 169 -14.30 14.29 -3.40
C LEU A 169 -13.28 15.23 -4.03
N LYS A 170 -13.56 15.77 -5.23
CA LYS A 170 -12.72 16.80 -5.84
C LYS A 170 -12.62 18.03 -4.94
N GLU A 171 -13.75 18.55 -4.46
CA GLU A 171 -13.74 19.71 -3.57
C GLU A 171 -12.95 19.45 -2.28
N MET A 172 -13.11 18.27 -1.68
CA MET A 172 -12.34 17.87 -0.51
C MET A 172 -10.83 17.75 -0.81
N ILE A 173 -10.43 17.19 -1.95
CA ILE A 173 -9.02 17.14 -2.37
C ILE A 173 -8.48 18.56 -2.55
N ARG A 174 -9.26 19.45 -3.16
CA ARG A 174 -8.91 20.85 -3.36
C ARG A 174 -8.65 21.56 -2.04
N GLU A 175 -9.56 21.42 -1.07
CA GLU A 175 -9.39 21.95 0.28
C GLU A 175 -8.15 21.37 0.96
N ASP A 176 -7.90 20.07 0.86
CA ASP A 176 -6.71 19.44 1.44
C ASP A 176 -5.40 20.01 0.87
N VAL A 177 -5.36 20.21 -0.45
CA VAL A 177 -4.21 20.75 -1.17
C VAL A 177 -4.01 22.25 -0.89
N ILE A 178 -5.08 23.02 -0.66
CA ILE A 178 -4.96 24.47 -0.40
C ILE A 178 -4.72 24.76 1.09
N GLU A 179 -5.47 24.11 1.98
CA GLU A 179 -5.52 24.40 3.42
C GLU A 179 -4.57 23.51 4.23
N GLY A 180 -3.78 22.65 3.57
CA GLY A 180 -2.76 21.82 4.23
C GLY A 180 -3.33 20.73 5.14
N GLY A 181 -4.54 20.23 4.84
CA GLY A 181 -5.16 19.10 5.53
C GLY A 181 -5.60 19.38 6.97
N SER A 182 -6.06 20.60 7.27
CA SER A 182 -6.49 21.08 8.60
C SER A 182 -7.52 20.19 9.33
N ASN A 183 -8.21 19.29 8.62
CA ASN A 183 -9.22 18.37 9.14
C ASN A 183 -8.78 16.89 9.22
N TYR A 184 -7.48 16.57 9.10
CA TYR A 184 -6.98 15.18 9.10
C TYR A 184 -7.46 14.35 10.31
N GLU A 185 -7.35 14.88 11.52
CA GLU A 185 -7.76 14.15 12.74
C GLU A 185 -9.28 13.93 12.80
N LYS A 186 -10.09 14.87 12.30
CA LYS A 186 -11.56 14.70 12.25
C LYS A 186 -11.98 13.55 11.32
N ARG A 187 -11.26 13.36 10.21
CA ARG A 187 -11.57 12.33 9.21
C ARG A 187 -11.17 10.91 9.64
N LYS A 188 -10.22 10.76 10.57
CA LYS A 188 -9.88 9.44 11.15
C LYS A 188 -11.05 8.82 11.91
N ASP A 189 -11.92 9.63 12.49
CA ASP A 189 -13.07 9.16 13.29
C ASP A 189 -14.38 9.12 12.50
N ASP A 190 -14.43 9.75 11.33
CA ASP A 190 -15.55 9.64 10.42
C ASP A 190 -15.52 8.30 9.66
N CYS A 191 -16.49 7.43 9.92
CA CYS A 191 -16.61 6.15 9.21
C CYS A 191 -16.87 6.32 7.70
N GLN A 192 -17.35 7.48 7.25
CA GLN A 192 -17.57 7.76 5.84
C GLN A 192 -16.27 8.08 5.09
N SER A 193 -15.22 8.46 5.82
CA SER A 193 -13.91 8.74 5.27
C SER A 193 -13.12 7.48 4.89
N TRP A 194 -13.66 6.28 5.13
CA TRP A 194 -13.01 5.01 4.84
C TRP A 194 -13.77 4.21 3.77
N GLN A 195 -13.02 3.60 2.85
CA GLN A 195 -13.54 2.69 1.83
C GLN A 195 -12.61 1.51 1.60
N ASP A 196 -13.18 0.41 1.10
CA ASP A 196 -12.42 -0.76 0.73
C ASP A 196 -12.01 -0.68 -0.75
N LEU A 197 -10.72 -0.91 -1.03
CA LEU A 197 -10.23 -1.21 -2.36
C LEU A 197 -10.07 -2.73 -2.50
N HIS A 198 -10.82 -3.32 -3.42
CA HIS A 198 -10.84 -4.77 -3.61
C HIS A 198 -10.02 -5.20 -4.84
N GLY A 199 -8.95 -5.97 -4.63
CA GLY A 199 -8.22 -6.68 -5.70
C GLY A 199 -9.12 -7.58 -6.55
N ARG A 200 -10.20 -8.11 -5.96
CA ARG A 200 -11.23 -8.87 -6.69
C ARG A 200 -12.05 -8.02 -7.68
N ASP A 201 -12.10 -6.71 -7.52
CA ASP A 201 -12.74 -5.83 -8.51
C ASP A 201 -11.78 -5.51 -9.67
N ILE A 202 -10.47 -5.53 -9.38
CA ILE A 202 -9.40 -5.29 -10.36
C ILE A 202 -9.22 -6.49 -11.28
N LEU A 203 -9.33 -7.72 -10.74
CA LEU A 203 -9.08 -8.95 -11.48
C LEU A 203 -9.98 -9.12 -12.73
N PRO A 204 -11.31 -8.90 -12.67
CA PRO A 204 -12.17 -8.99 -13.86
C PRO A 204 -11.84 -7.96 -14.93
N ILE A 205 -11.40 -6.76 -14.55
CA ILE A 205 -10.97 -5.72 -15.51
C ILE A 205 -9.67 -6.16 -16.20
N PHE A 206 -8.73 -6.68 -15.41
CA PHE A 206 -7.50 -7.29 -15.92
C PHE A 206 -7.79 -8.44 -16.90
N LEU A 207 -8.79 -9.27 -16.60
CA LEU A 207 -9.21 -10.42 -17.41
C LEU A 207 -10.09 -10.04 -18.62
N GLY A 208 -10.94 -9.03 -18.49
CA GLY A 208 -12.20 -8.88 -19.24
C GLY A 208 -12.12 -8.28 -20.65
N GLY A 209 -11.01 -7.63 -21.01
CA GLY A 209 -10.89 -6.96 -22.32
C GLY A 209 -10.27 -7.75 -23.48
N ARG A 210 -10.55 -9.05 -23.67
CA ARG A 210 -10.23 -9.72 -24.94
C ARG A 210 -11.49 -9.96 -25.78
N LYS A 211 -11.78 -9.03 -26.70
CA LYS A 211 -12.36 -9.35 -28.02
C LYS A 211 -11.28 -9.77 -29.05
N SER A 212 -9.99 -9.72 -28.71
CA SER A 212 -8.90 -10.12 -29.61
C SER A 212 -8.42 -11.55 -29.28
N GLY A 213 -8.49 -12.43 -30.28
CA GLY A 213 -8.30 -13.88 -30.21
C GLY A 213 -6.88 -14.39 -29.89
N ARG A 214 -6.20 -13.83 -28.87
CA ARG A 214 -5.07 -14.52 -28.24
C ARG A 214 -5.59 -15.41 -27.12
N ARG A 215 -5.27 -16.70 -27.18
CA ARG A 215 -5.41 -17.64 -26.06
C ARG A 215 -4.33 -17.33 -25.00
N ASP A 216 -4.45 -17.95 -23.82
CA ASP A 216 -3.38 -18.07 -22.81
C ASP A 216 -3.16 -16.93 -21.80
N LEU A 217 -4.23 -16.38 -21.21
CA LEU A 217 -4.17 -15.75 -19.87
C LEU A 217 -5.14 -16.41 -18.86
N GLY A 218 -6.05 -17.25 -19.35
CA GLY A 218 -7.10 -17.87 -18.52
C GLY A 218 -6.60 -19.03 -17.66
N SER A 219 -5.63 -19.83 -18.12
CA SER A 219 -5.13 -21.00 -17.36
C SER A 219 -4.36 -20.60 -16.10
N ASP A 220 -3.50 -19.58 -16.20
CA ASP A 220 -2.56 -19.23 -15.15
C ASP A 220 -3.22 -18.50 -13.98
N ILE A 221 -4.36 -17.85 -14.23
CA ILE A 221 -5.13 -17.12 -13.23
C ILE A 221 -6.07 -18.05 -12.45
N LEU A 222 -6.51 -19.16 -13.05
CA LEU A 222 -7.24 -20.20 -12.33
C LEU A 222 -6.39 -20.84 -11.21
N ALA A 223 -5.06 -20.81 -11.33
CA ALA A 223 -4.16 -21.30 -10.28
C ALA A 223 -4.20 -20.43 -9.00
N ASP A 224 -4.21 -19.10 -9.14
CA ASP A 224 -4.32 -18.17 -8.00
C ASP A 224 -5.75 -18.03 -7.46
N PHE A 225 -6.74 -18.35 -8.30
CA PHE A 225 -8.15 -18.19 -8.00
C PHE A 225 -8.95 -19.48 -8.31
N PRO A 226 -8.68 -20.61 -7.65
CA PRO A 226 -9.30 -21.91 -8.01
C PRO A 226 -10.84 -21.93 -7.93
N ASN A 227 -11.45 -20.96 -7.23
CA ASN A 227 -12.91 -20.79 -7.11
C ASN A 227 -13.45 -19.62 -7.95
N THR A 228 -13.01 -19.48 -9.21
CA THR A 228 -13.36 -18.33 -10.08
C THR A 228 -14.87 -18.13 -10.32
N LYS A 229 -15.70 -19.17 -10.14
CA LYS A 229 -17.17 -19.09 -10.30
C LYS A 229 -17.86 -18.10 -9.34
N LYS A 230 -17.16 -17.58 -8.32
CA LYS A 230 -17.64 -16.56 -7.37
C LYS A 230 -16.67 -15.36 -7.23
N ILE A 231 -15.88 -14.99 -8.24
CA ILE A 231 -14.95 -13.84 -8.12
C ILE A 231 -15.68 -12.56 -7.71
N LEU A 232 -16.85 -12.32 -8.31
CA LEU A 232 -17.65 -11.13 -8.07
C LEU A 232 -18.97 -11.46 -7.38
N THR A 233 -19.17 -10.83 -6.22
CA THR A 233 -20.50 -10.70 -5.61
C THR A 233 -21.40 -9.86 -6.53
N ARG A 234 -22.72 -9.88 -6.28
CA ARG A 234 -23.65 -8.96 -6.96
C ARG A 234 -23.19 -7.50 -6.83
N ASP A 235 -22.73 -7.14 -5.63
CA ASP A 235 -22.17 -5.81 -5.37
C ASP A 235 -20.90 -5.52 -6.16
N GLY A 236 -19.99 -6.49 -6.29
CA GLY A 236 -18.77 -6.33 -7.08
C GLY A 236 -19.06 -6.17 -8.57
N LYS A 237 -20.05 -6.88 -9.11
CA LYS A 237 -20.50 -6.71 -10.50
C LYS A 237 -21.01 -5.29 -10.76
N GLU A 238 -21.84 -4.77 -9.86
CA GLU A 238 -22.36 -3.41 -9.99
C GLU A 238 -21.25 -2.37 -9.86
N ARG A 239 -20.31 -2.55 -8.91
CA ARG A 239 -19.15 -1.64 -8.82
C ARG A 239 -18.34 -1.62 -10.11
N ILE A 240 -18.01 -2.78 -10.67
CA ILE A 240 -17.24 -2.84 -11.92
C ILE A 240 -17.99 -2.17 -13.06
N LYS A 241 -19.31 -2.42 -13.19
CA LYS A 241 -20.13 -1.76 -14.20
C LYS A 241 -20.02 -0.24 -14.08
N LEU A 242 -20.16 0.30 -12.87
CA LEU A 242 -20.00 1.73 -12.61
C LEU A 242 -18.57 2.21 -12.86
N ILE A 243 -17.53 1.41 -12.57
CA ILE A 243 -16.15 1.78 -12.90
C ILE A 243 -15.97 1.93 -14.42
N HIS A 244 -16.53 1.03 -15.23
CA HIS A 244 -16.53 1.17 -16.69
C HIS A 244 -17.30 2.40 -17.19
N GLU A 245 -18.34 2.81 -16.47
CA GLU A 245 -19.18 3.96 -16.85
C GLU A 245 -18.50 5.30 -16.50
N TYR A 246 -17.86 5.38 -15.33
CA TYR A 246 -17.37 6.64 -14.77
C TYR A 246 -15.87 6.88 -14.92
N TYR A 247 -15.05 5.83 -15.09
CA TYR A 247 -13.61 5.99 -15.30
C TYR A 247 -13.28 5.96 -16.80
N PRO A 248 -13.07 7.13 -17.46
CA PRO A 248 -13.02 7.20 -18.92
C PRO A 248 -11.84 6.45 -19.54
N GLU A 249 -10.69 6.45 -18.85
CA GLU A 249 -9.44 5.86 -19.35
C GLU A 249 -9.30 4.37 -19.02
N LEU A 250 -10.30 3.75 -18.40
CA LEU A 250 -10.21 2.37 -17.91
C LEU A 250 -9.84 1.38 -19.03
N GLU A 251 -10.42 1.56 -20.22
CA GLU A 251 -10.17 0.67 -21.38
C GLU A 251 -8.79 0.89 -22.01
N ASP A 252 -8.17 2.04 -21.78
CA ASP A 252 -6.83 2.37 -22.27
C ASP A 252 -5.71 1.78 -21.38
N LEU A 253 -6.06 1.33 -20.17
CA LEU A 253 -5.11 0.73 -19.25
C LEU A 253 -4.48 -0.55 -19.81
N ARG A 254 -3.15 -0.55 -19.83
CA ARG A 254 -2.34 -1.72 -20.19
C ARG A 254 -2.35 -2.71 -19.04
N ARG A 255 -2.38 -3.99 -19.40
CA ARG A 255 -2.37 -5.11 -18.43
C ARG A 255 -1.01 -5.77 -18.45
N ILE A 256 -0.39 -5.83 -17.28
CA ILE A 256 0.94 -6.39 -17.11
C ILE A 256 0.87 -7.43 -15.99
N LEU A 257 1.22 -8.68 -16.33
CA LEU A 257 1.42 -9.74 -15.36
C LEU A 257 2.91 -9.88 -15.06
N ILE A 258 3.28 -9.79 -13.78
CA ILE A 258 4.65 -9.92 -13.32
C ILE A 258 4.72 -11.09 -12.33
N PRO A 259 5.49 -12.15 -12.62
CA PRO A 259 5.81 -13.19 -11.63
C PRO A 259 6.47 -12.56 -10.40
N ALA A 260 6.07 -13.02 -9.22
CA ALA A 260 6.56 -12.51 -7.94
C ALA A 260 6.96 -13.69 -7.03
N PRO A 261 7.63 -13.43 -5.89
CA PRO A 261 8.11 -14.48 -4.97
C PRO A 261 7.06 -15.50 -4.58
N ASN A 262 7.51 -16.72 -4.26
CA ASN A 262 6.70 -17.77 -3.66
C ASN A 262 5.49 -18.17 -4.53
N ASN A 263 5.70 -18.25 -5.85
CA ASN A 263 4.66 -18.55 -6.86
C ASN A 263 3.47 -17.59 -6.86
N THR A 264 3.67 -16.34 -6.42
CA THR A 264 2.64 -15.30 -6.48
C THR A 264 2.77 -14.46 -7.75
N ARG A 265 1.83 -13.54 -7.97
CA ARG A 265 1.82 -12.65 -9.14
C ARG A 265 1.43 -11.23 -8.76
N ILE A 266 1.94 -10.26 -9.53
CA ILE A 266 1.48 -8.87 -9.51
C ILE A 266 0.63 -8.64 -10.76
N TYR A 267 -0.64 -8.30 -10.53
CA TYR A 267 -1.62 -7.96 -11.55
C TYR A 267 -1.67 -6.43 -11.68
N ALA A 268 -1.01 -5.88 -12.70
CA ALA A 268 -0.91 -4.44 -12.88
C ALA A 268 -1.83 -3.94 -14.00
N LEU A 269 -2.71 -3.00 -13.68
CA LEU A 269 -3.35 -2.10 -14.64
C LEU A 269 -2.52 -0.82 -14.68
N VAL A 270 -2.09 -0.38 -15.86
CA VAL A 270 -1.05 0.65 -15.99
C VAL A 270 -1.44 1.65 -17.06
N LYS A 271 -1.24 2.94 -16.78
CA LYS A 271 -1.45 4.00 -17.76
C LYS A 271 -0.54 3.82 -18.98
N ARG A 272 -0.92 4.41 -20.11
CA ARG A 272 -0.18 4.22 -21.36
C ARG A 272 1.25 4.77 -21.27
N GLU A 273 1.41 5.92 -20.65
CA GLU A 273 2.66 6.65 -20.43
C GLU A 273 3.60 5.92 -19.45
N ASP A 274 3.04 5.19 -18.47
CA ASP A 274 3.80 4.45 -17.47
C ASP A 274 4.15 3.01 -17.91
N TYR A 275 3.75 2.61 -19.12
CA TYR A 275 3.96 1.24 -19.58
C TYR A 275 5.42 0.80 -19.48
N ASN A 276 6.37 1.64 -19.91
CA ASN A 276 7.79 1.31 -19.85
C ASN A 276 8.34 1.31 -18.43
N LEU A 277 7.82 2.19 -17.57
CA LEU A 277 8.14 2.21 -16.14
C LEU A 277 7.79 0.87 -15.51
N ILE A 278 6.55 0.40 -15.67
CA ILE A 278 6.10 -0.84 -15.01
C ILE A 278 6.59 -2.10 -15.73
N ASN A 279 6.46 -2.17 -17.06
CA ASN A 279 6.75 -3.40 -17.81
C ASN A 279 8.25 -3.71 -17.92
N THR A 280 9.10 -2.69 -17.86
CA THR A 280 10.55 -2.84 -18.05
C THR A 280 11.29 -2.60 -16.74
N GLN A 281 11.22 -1.39 -16.19
CA GLN A 281 12.06 -1.01 -15.04
C GLN A 281 11.60 -1.72 -13.76
N PHE A 282 10.32 -1.58 -13.40
CA PHE A 282 9.76 -2.22 -12.21
C PHE A 282 9.80 -3.75 -12.29
N ARG A 283 9.42 -4.33 -13.45
CA ARG A 283 9.51 -5.78 -13.69
C ARG A 283 10.94 -6.29 -13.47
N ALA A 284 11.96 -5.62 -13.99
CA ALA A 284 13.35 -6.03 -13.83
C ALA A 284 13.76 -6.05 -12.35
N VAL A 285 13.37 -5.02 -11.59
CA VAL A 285 13.63 -4.97 -10.13
C VAL A 285 12.93 -6.13 -9.40
N VAL A 286 11.66 -6.40 -9.70
CA VAL A 286 10.94 -7.54 -9.10
C VAL A 286 11.64 -8.86 -9.42
N GLN A 287 12.07 -9.06 -10.66
CA GLN A 287 12.79 -10.27 -11.08
C GLN A 287 14.14 -10.42 -10.35
N GLU A 288 14.90 -9.33 -10.23
CA GLU A 288 16.17 -9.28 -9.48
C GLU A 288 15.96 -9.62 -8.00
N ARG A 289 14.95 -9.04 -7.37
CA ARG A 289 14.68 -9.20 -5.93
C ARG A 289 13.95 -10.48 -5.56
N THR A 290 13.30 -11.13 -6.52
CA THR A 290 12.52 -12.35 -6.27
C THR A 290 13.30 -13.43 -5.50
N PRO A 291 14.47 -13.91 -5.96
CA PRO A 291 15.21 -14.96 -5.25
C PRO A 291 15.62 -14.57 -3.82
N ILE A 292 15.89 -13.28 -3.59
CA ILE A 292 16.28 -12.75 -2.27
C ILE A 292 15.09 -12.80 -1.31
N ILE A 293 13.93 -12.34 -1.75
CA ILE A 293 12.70 -12.36 -0.95
C ILE A 293 12.22 -13.79 -0.67
N GLU A 294 12.43 -14.73 -1.60
CA GLU A 294 12.15 -16.14 -1.38
C GLU A 294 13.06 -16.75 -0.31
N GLU A 295 14.36 -16.44 -0.30
CA GLU A 295 15.26 -16.88 0.77
C GLU A 295 14.86 -16.28 2.12
N LEU A 296 14.56 -14.98 2.18
CA LEU A 296 14.08 -14.33 3.40
C LEU A 296 12.77 -14.94 3.91
N THR A 297 11.89 -15.38 3.01
CA THR A 297 10.66 -16.09 3.38
C THR A 297 10.99 -17.43 4.04
N ARG A 298 11.92 -18.21 3.47
CA ARG A 298 12.40 -19.47 4.07
C ARG A 298 13.10 -19.26 5.41
N GLU A 299 13.88 -18.18 5.55
CA GLU A 299 14.53 -17.83 6.80
C GLU A 299 13.52 -17.45 7.89
N ARG A 300 12.50 -16.66 7.55
CA ARG A 300 11.38 -16.31 8.44
C ARG A 300 10.67 -17.56 8.93
N GLU A 301 10.36 -18.49 8.03
CA GLU A 301 9.75 -19.79 8.35
C GLU A 301 10.57 -20.59 9.37
N LYS A 302 11.88 -20.73 9.14
CA LYS A 302 12.78 -21.44 10.07
C LYS A 302 12.88 -20.74 11.43
N ALA A 303 12.87 -19.41 11.43
CA ALA A 303 13.00 -18.60 12.64
C ALA A 303 11.74 -18.55 13.52
N GLU A 304 10.58 -19.02 13.04
CA GLU A 304 9.34 -18.98 13.83
C GLU A 304 9.45 -19.72 15.16
N SER A 305 10.20 -20.82 15.20
CA SER A 305 10.46 -21.59 16.43
C SER A 305 11.14 -20.76 17.54
N LEU A 306 11.87 -19.70 17.18
CA LEU A 306 12.49 -18.80 18.15
C LEU A 306 11.45 -17.96 18.91
N LEU A 307 10.26 -17.75 18.33
CA LEU A 307 9.18 -17.00 18.98
C LEU A 307 8.61 -17.74 20.20
N ASP A 308 8.81 -19.05 20.31
CA ASP A 308 8.40 -19.85 21.47
C ASP A 308 9.32 -19.64 22.68
N LYS A 309 10.55 -19.20 22.44
CA LYS A 309 11.51 -18.84 23.49
C LYS A 309 11.21 -17.47 24.13
N ILE A 310 10.36 -16.66 23.49
CA ILE A 310 9.96 -15.34 24.01
C ILE A 310 8.81 -15.52 25.00
N LYS A 311 9.08 -15.26 26.29
CA LYS A 311 8.08 -15.25 27.35
C LYS A 311 7.67 -13.80 27.64
N ILE A 312 6.37 -13.54 27.57
CA ILE A 312 5.83 -12.23 27.93
C ILE A 312 5.41 -12.30 29.39
N GLY A 313 6.10 -11.55 30.25
CA GLY A 313 5.62 -11.23 31.60
C GLY A 313 4.31 -10.45 31.50
N SER A 314 3.37 -10.73 32.41
CA SER A 314 1.99 -10.20 32.50
C SER A 314 1.64 -8.93 31.68
N TYR A 315 0.56 -9.05 30.90
CA TYR A 315 -0.13 -8.11 30.02
C TYR A 315 0.06 -6.60 30.27
N GLY A 316 0.76 -5.93 29.36
CA GLY A 316 0.53 -4.53 28.98
C GLY A 316 -0.14 -4.47 27.60
N LEU A 317 -1.12 -3.58 27.41
CA LEU A 317 -1.86 -3.41 26.16
C LEU A 317 -0.93 -2.87 25.06
N TYR A 318 -0.91 -3.55 23.91
CA TYR A 318 -0.14 -3.13 22.73
C TYR A 318 -0.66 -1.82 22.15
N GLU A 319 0.16 -0.77 22.18
CA GLU A 319 -0.03 0.44 21.39
C GLU A 319 0.91 0.38 20.18
N SER A 320 0.31 0.36 18.98
CA SER A 320 0.94 0.75 17.70
C SER A 320 2.15 -0.02 17.15
N GLY A 321 2.23 -1.34 17.26
CA GLY A 321 3.10 -2.17 16.38
C GLY A 321 4.62 -1.93 16.45
N ASP A 322 5.06 -1.01 17.29
CA ASP A 322 6.46 -0.81 17.68
C ASP A 322 6.82 -1.69 18.88
N ILE A 323 8.13 -1.88 19.06
CA ILE A 323 8.69 -2.61 20.20
C ILE A 323 8.14 -1.97 21.50
N PRO A 324 7.56 -2.76 22.44
CA PRO A 324 6.91 -2.21 23.62
C PRO A 324 7.83 -1.25 24.38
N LYS A 325 7.30 -0.07 24.78
CA LYS A 325 8.08 0.91 25.55
C LYS A 325 8.49 0.36 26.93
N GLU A 326 7.67 -0.44 27.61
CA GLU A 326 7.99 -0.92 28.97
C GLU A 326 7.31 -2.25 29.32
N THR A 327 7.75 -3.35 28.70
CA THR A 327 7.56 -4.69 29.30
C THR A 327 8.94 -5.25 29.58
N THR A 328 9.14 -5.81 30.78
CA THR A 328 10.27 -6.72 31.07
C THR A 328 10.05 -7.98 30.24
N ILE A 329 10.40 -7.89 28.96
CA ILE A 329 10.35 -9.02 28.04
C ILE A 329 11.58 -9.85 28.33
N ASP A 330 11.37 -11.02 28.91
CA ASP A 330 12.42 -12.03 29.03
C ASP A 330 12.56 -12.71 27.66
N PHE A 331 13.50 -12.18 26.88
CA PHE A 331 14.00 -12.87 25.71
C PHE A 331 14.96 -13.95 26.20
N ASN A 332 14.49 -15.18 26.36
CA ASN A 332 15.39 -16.34 26.47
C ASN A 332 16.02 -16.65 25.10
N LEU A 333 16.60 -15.62 24.47
CA LEU A 333 17.22 -15.59 23.17
C LEU A 333 18.63 -15.04 23.34
N SER A 334 19.57 -15.65 22.64
CA SER A 334 20.91 -15.07 22.46
C SER A 334 20.82 -13.74 21.70
N ARG A 335 21.91 -12.96 21.76
CA ARG A 335 22.06 -11.72 20.98
C ARG A 335 21.92 -12.00 19.47
N GLU A 336 22.49 -13.10 18.99
CA GLU A 336 22.44 -13.53 17.59
C GLU A 336 21.01 -13.88 17.15
N GLU A 337 20.26 -14.64 17.96
CA GLU A 337 18.87 -14.97 17.67
C GLU A 337 17.98 -13.71 17.67
N THR A 338 18.22 -12.79 18.61
CA THR A 338 17.49 -11.51 18.66
C THR A 338 17.79 -10.64 17.45
N TRP A 339 19.05 -10.56 17.04
CA TRP A 339 19.47 -9.85 15.83
C TRP A 339 18.83 -10.45 14.57
N LYS A 340 18.87 -11.77 14.45
CA LYS A 340 18.23 -12.51 13.35
C LYS A 340 16.74 -12.18 13.24
N LEU A 341 16.00 -12.24 14.35
CA LEU A 341 14.57 -11.91 14.35
C LEU A 341 14.32 -10.45 13.96
N LYS A 342 15.10 -9.49 14.49
CA LYS A 342 15.00 -8.07 14.12
C LYS A 342 15.21 -7.86 12.62
N ARG A 343 16.30 -8.40 12.08
CA ARG A 343 16.63 -8.34 10.65
C ARG A 343 15.49 -8.89 9.80
N LEU A 344 14.98 -10.08 10.15
CA LEU A 344 13.93 -10.74 9.38
C LEU A 344 12.62 -9.96 9.41
N CYS A 345 12.26 -9.29 10.51
CA CYS A 345 11.11 -8.37 10.58
C CYS A 345 11.22 -7.14 9.67
N LEU A 346 12.44 -6.78 9.27
CA LEU A 346 12.72 -5.69 8.34
C LEU A 346 12.84 -6.16 6.88
N TRP A 347 12.71 -7.48 6.64
CA TRP A 347 12.90 -8.09 5.32
C TRP A 347 14.31 -7.83 4.72
N LEU A 348 15.34 -7.80 5.57
CA LEU A 348 16.71 -7.54 5.16
C LEU A 348 17.55 -8.83 5.09
N THR A 349 18.43 -8.92 4.10
CA THR A 349 19.55 -9.88 4.09
C THR A 349 20.57 -9.54 5.18
N GLU A 350 21.47 -10.48 5.47
CA GLU A 350 22.54 -10.23 6.45
C GLU A 350 23.46 -9.10 6.01
N GLU A 351 23.78 -9.02 4.71
CA GLU A 351 24.58 -7.94 4.13
C GLU A 351 23.88 -6.59 4.25
N GLU A 352 22.59 -6.49 3.88
CA GLU A 352 21.82 -5.25 3.97
C GLU A 352 21.66 -4.79 5.42
N SER A 353 21.50 -5.71 6.36
CA SER A 353 21.40 -5.38 7.78
C SER A 353 22.70 -4.78 8.32
N LYS A 354 23.87 -5.32 7.92
CA LYS A 354 25.17 -4.78 8.32
C LYS A 354 25.41 -3.37 7.78
N LEU A 355 25.01 -3.11 6.54
CA LEU A 355 25.06 -1.77 5.94
C LEU A 355 24.10 -0.78 6.62
N SER A 356 23.01 -1.27 7.21
CA SER A 356 22.05 -0.44 7.93
C SER A 356 22.49 -0.07 9.35
N GLU A 357 23.37 -0.85 10.00
CA GLU A 357 23.89 -0.54 11.34
C GLU A 357 24.85 0.68 11.32
N ASP A 358 25.42 1.00 10.15
CA ASP A 358 26.20 2.22 9.91
C ASP A 358 25.33 3.43 9.51
N MET A 359 24.02 3.25 9.33
CA MET A 359 23.06 4.35 9.14
C MET A 359 22.29 4.58 10.44
N PRO A 360 22.26 5.83 10.97
CA PRO A 360 21.50 6.10 12.18
C PRO A 360 20.05 5.67 11.99
N LEU A 361 19.54 4.88 12.93
CA LEU A 361 18.11 4.59 13.03
C LEU A 361 17.35 5.92 12.88
N PRO A 362 16.20 5.95 12.17
CA PRO A 362 15.40 7.16 12.07
C PRO A 362 15.17 7.69 13.49
N VAL A 363 15.67 8.92 13.70
CA VAL A 363 15.56 9.65 14.95
C VAL A 363 14.10 9.60 15.38
N LYS A 364 13.87 9.31 16.66
CA LYS A 364 12.52 9.27 17.21
C LYS A 364 11.84 10.60 16.87
N PRO A 365 10.57 10.60 16.44
CA PRO A 365 9.80 11.83 16.24
C PRO A 365 9.79 12.75 17.47
N ASP A 366 10.00 12.16 18.66
CA ASP A 366 10.02 12.83 19.95
C ASP A 366 11.26 13.72 20.19
N ASP A 367 12.30 13.64 19.34
CA ASP A 367 13.54 14.44 19.49
C ASP A 367 13.57 15.72 18.63
N LEU A 368 12.47 16.08 17.97
CA LEU A 368 12.33 17.40 17.35
C LEU A 368 11.89 18.41 18.42
N VAL A 369 12.89 19.09 18.97
CA VAL A 369 12.73 20.31 19.79
C VAL A 369 11.78 21.27 19.05
N PRO A 370 10.75 21.82 19.71
CA PRO A 370 9.89 22.82 19.10
C PRO A 370 10.74 24.08 18.80
N ILE A 371 10.80 24.47 17.53
CA ILE A 371 11.26 25.80 17.11
C ILE A 371 10.04 26.71 17.02
#